data_AF-A0A0Q8DCM4-F1
#
_entry.id   AF-A0A0Q8DCM4-F1
#
_cell.length_a   1.000
_cell.length_b   1.000
_cell.length_c   1.000
_cell.angle_alpha   90.00
_cell.angle_beta   90.00
_cell.angle_gamma   90.00
#
_symmetry.space_group_name_H-M   'P 1'
#
loop_
_entity.id
_entity.type
_entity.pdbx_description
1 polymer ?
#
loop_
_entity_poly.entity_id
_entity_poly.type
_entity_poly.pdbx_seq_one_letter_code
_entity_poly.pdbx_strand_id
1 'polypeptide(L)'
;MHSYEDLEIHHPSKKGKEPGRHYQVVDGHNQEVLSSNGKVAHSKEGHVFVSKDFILLDDKGSKEGLRTPAPAEGYIKIEKNSGLVKIYDKLPDGEMIAQVRHMDLRGSGLKDGDHIKYGQPMGIQSGMGGGKLDAYPTHTHIDFNANHLDKLKQYIRDIDTGVITADRYPTKGQATPTPVAAPVTSHERPAAEPVKHAPPRASADGVLRSGEQGAEIRALQESLNKLGYHDGKGHALKPDADFGASTKQALQAFQRAHGLTDDGIAGPKTLGALKKAEQTPLLSNPAHPDHAMFKQAVGGLEKLGPQAGFKSHAELERAAATLTFEAKVGGLNRIDHVALSTNGTGLFAVQGGLTDPGHHRAHVDKAQAGAQPLEQSTFQMQQDAQQRQKLEQAPAVAQQQREARVMA
;
A
#
# COMPACT_ATOMS: atom_id res chain seq x y z
N MET A 1 6.09 0.08 1.27
CA MET A 1 6.27 1.22 0.36
C MET A 1 6.76 0.64 -0.96
N HIS A 2 5.99 0.81 -2.02
CA HIS A 2 6.18 0.22 -3.35
C HIS A 2 6.28 1.29 -4.46
N SER A 3 5.98 2.56 -4.13
CA SER A 3 6.12 3.71 -5.04
C SER A 3 6.59 4.98 -4.30
N TYR A 4 7.03 5.99 -5.06
CA TYR A 4 7.44 7.29 -4.49
C TYR A 4 6.29 7.99 -3.78
N GLU A 5 5.07 7.79 -4.27
CA GLU A 5 3.84 8.35 -3.71
C GLU A 5 3.45 7.68 -2.37
N ASP A 6 3.95 6.47 -2.08
CA ASP A 6 3.78 5.77 -0.79
C ASP A 6 4.70 6.32 0.29
N LEU A 7 5.74 7.08 -0.09
CA LEU A 7 6.65 7.70 0.87
C LEU A 7 5.96 8.88 1.53
N GLU A 8 5.55 8.68 2.78
CA GLU A 8 4.95 9.72 3.62
C GLU A 8 5.83 10.98 3.64
N ILE A 9 5.17 12.14 3.76
CA ILE A 9 5.83 13.37 4.20
C ILE A 9 6.23 13.10 5.65
N HIS A 10 7.51 13.19 6.00
CA HIS A 10 8.01 12.73 7.29
C HIS A 10 7.19 13.32 8.45
N HIS A 11 6.58 12.42 9.25
CA HIS A 11 5.75 12.70 10.43
C HIS A 11 4.93 13.98 10.33
N PRO A 12 3.78 14.00 9.63
CA PRO A 12 2.91 15.15 9.72
C PRO A 12 2.31 15.16 11.12
N SER A 13 2.57 16.23 11.88
CA SER A 13 1.73 16.55 13.03
C SER A 13 0.25 16.51 12.61
N LYS A 14 -0.70 16.44 13.55
CA LYS A 14 -2.15 16.49 13.24
C LYS A 14 -2.58 17.69 12.35
N LYS A 15 -1.69 18.67 12.12
CA LYS A 15 -1.87 19.86 11.28
C LYS A 15 -1.11 19.82 9.94
N GLY A 16 -0.41 18.73 9.61
CA GLY A 16 0.34 18.57 8.37
C GLY A 16 1.66 19.35 8.28
N LYS A 17 2.16 19.90 9.40
CA LYS A 17 3.45 20.61 9.50
C LYS A 17 4.10 20.40 10.87
N GLU A 18 5.40 20.11 10.93
CA GLU A 18 6.16 20.06 12.18
C GLU A 18 6.95 21.36 12.43
N PRO A 19 7.05 21.84 13.68
CA PRO A 19 7.93 22.96 14.03
C PRO A 19 9.39 22.69 13.62
N GLY A 20 10.01 23.62 12.90
CA GLY A 20 11.39 23.50 12.42
C GLY A 20 11.56 22.83 11.05
N ARG A 21 10.48 22.27 10.47
CA ARG A 21 10.45 21.74 9.10
C ARG A 21 9.85 22.73 8.12
N HIS A 22 10.22 22.60 6.85
CA HIS A 22 9.78 23.48 5.78
C HIS A 22 9.05 22.69 4.71
N TYR A 23 7.98 23.28 4.17
CA TYR A 23 7.12 22.62 3.19
C TYR A 23 6.84 23.57 2.02
N GLN A 24 6.83 23.03 0.80
CA GLN A 24 6.44 23.75 -0.41
C GLN A 24 5.59 22.87 -1.32
N VAL A 25 4.79 23.50 -2.17
CA VAL A 25 4.04 22.79 -3.21
C VAL A 25 4.98 22.48 -4.36
N VAL A 26 5.21 21.19 -4.62
CA VAL A 26 6.01 20.67 -5.74
C VAL A 26 5.14 19.67 -6.50
N ASP A 27 5.05 19.80 -7.82
CA ASP A 27 4.14 19.03 -8.69
C ASP A 27 2.67 19.02 -8.22
N GLY A 28 2.20 20.12 -7.62
CA GLY A 28 0.83 20.23 -7.11
C GLY A 28 0.58 19.54 -5.76
N HIS A 29 1.61 18.96 -5.14
CA HIS A 29 1.53 18.30 -3.83
C HIS A 29 2.34 19.08 -2.80
N ASN A 30 1.85 19.19 -1.56
CA ASN A 30 2.65 19.72 -0.45
C ASN A 30 3.75 18.72 -0.11
N GLN A 31 5.02 19.10 -0.23
CA GLN A 31 6.18 18.27 0.05
C GLN A 31 7.03 18.90 1.17
N GLU A 32 7.68 18.09 1.99
CA GLU A 32 8.77 18.58 2.83
C GLU A 32 9.97 18.91 1.93
N VAL A 33 10.62 20.03 2.22
CA VAL A 33 11.80 20.47 1.48
C VAL A 33 13.00 20.67 2.39
N LEU A 34 14.18 20.39 1.85
CA LEU A 34 15.44 20.56 2.54
C LEU A 34 15.57 21.99 3.03
N SER A 35 15.96 22.14 4.29
CA SER A 35 16.23 23.42 4.92
C SER A 35 17.47 23.35 5.80
N SER A 36 18.14 24.49 5.95
CA SER A 36 19.29 24.67 6.81
C SER A 36 19.17 25.99 7.54
N ASN A 37 19.37 25.97 8.86
CA ASN A 37 19.27 27.15 9.74
C ASN A 37 17.96 27.95 9.55
N GLY A 38 16.84 27.25 9.38
CA GLY A 38 15.53 27.90 9.21
C GLY A 38 15.27 28.49 7.82
N LYS A 39 16.10 28.18 6.82
CA LYS A 39 15.93 28.63 5.44
C LYS A 39 15.85 27.44 4.48
N VAL A 40 14.93 27.50 3.52
CA VAL A 40 14.82 26.49 2.47
C VAL A 40 16.09 26.52 1.61
N ALA A 41 16.63 25.34 1.33
CA ALA A 41 17.76 25.18 0.43
C ALA A 41 17.27 25.19 -1.02
N HIS A 42 17.99 25.91 -1.85
CA HIS A 42 17.77 25.96 -3.29
C HIS A 42 19.02 25.48 -4.02
N SER A 43 18.81 24.81 -5.13
CA SER A 43 19.84 24.44 -6.09
C SER A 43 20.40 25.68 -6.78
N LYS A 44 21.46 25.57 -7.59
CA LYS A 44 22.01 26.74 -8.30
C LYS A 44 20.99 27.33 -9.27
N GLU A 45 20.13 26.50 -9.85
CA GLU A 45 19.04 26.90 -10.74
C GLU A 45 17.76 27.33 -9.98
N GLY A 46 17.80 27.34 -8.65
CA GLY A 46 16.69 27.82 -7.82
C GLY A 46 15.67 26.75 -7.45
N HIS A 47 15.87 25.49 -7.82
CA HIS A 47 14.96 24.40 -7.47
C HIS A 47 15.09 24.00 -6.00
N VAL A 48 13.97 23.68 -5.36
CA VAL A 48 13.97 23.11 -4.01
C VAL A 48 14.38 21.64 -4.06
N PHE A 49 14.77 21.10 -2.90
CA PHE A 49 15.02 19.67 -2.75
C PHE A 49 13.90 19.03 -1.94
N VAL A 50 13.21 18.04 -2.52
CA VAL A 50 12.17 17.28 -1.84
C VAL A 50 12.80 16.24 -0.94
N SER A 51 12.39 16.23 0.32
CA SER A 51 12.90 15.37 1.37
C SER A 51 12.01 14.15 1.56
N LYS A 52 12.59 12.94 1.50
CA LYS A 52 11.92 11.65 1.75
C LYS A 52 12.73 10.81 2.72
N ASP A 53 12.04 10.14 3.64
CA ASP A 53 12.63 9.24 4.64
C ASP A 53 12.01 7.85 4.53
N PHE A 54 12.84 6.81 4.60
CA PHE A 54 12.40 5.42 4.54
C PHE A 54 13.45 4.46 5.11
N ILE A 55 13.02 3.23 5.41
CA ILE A 55 13.88 2.14 5.87
C ILE A 55 13.96 1.10 4.76
N LEU A 56 15.18 0.75 4.36
CA LEU A 56 15.40 -0.39 3.47
C LEU A 56 15.39 -1.68 4.30
N LEU A 57 14.74 -2.71 3.75
CA LEU A 57 14.68 -4.06 4.34
C LEU A 57 15.22 -5.07 3.34
N ASP A 58 15.82 -6.15 3.84
CA ASP A 58 16.20 -7.31 3.04
C ASP A 58 14.98 -8.18 2.71
N ASP A 59 15.20 -9.25 1.96
CA ASP A 59 14.17 -10.22 1.55
C ASP A 59 13.50 -10.94 2.73
N LYS A 60 14.11 -10.89 3.92
CA LYS A 60 13.61 -11.45 5.18
C LYS A 60 12.98 -10.39 6.10
N GLY A 61 12.97 -9.12 5.68
CA GLY A 61 12.46 -8.01 6.48
C GLY A 61 13.45 -7.48 7.53
N SER A 62 14.73 -7.87 7.48
CA SER A 62 15.79 -7.33 8.32
C SER A 62 16.29 -5.99 7.78
N LYS A 63 16.71 -5.11 8.68
CA LYS A 63 17.28 -3.78 8.36
C LYS A 63 18.79 -3.70 8.58
N GLU A 64 19.41 -4.79 9.03
CA GLU A 64 20.81 -4.81 9.47
C GLU A 64 21.79 -4.91 8.30
N GLY A 65 22.81 -4.05 8.28
CA GLY A 65 23.94 -4.15 7.34
C GLY A 65 23.62 -3.84 5.87
N LEU A 66 22.43 -3.33 5.57
CA LEU A 66 22.01 -3.00 4.21
C LEU A 66 22.72 -1.76 3.69
N ARG A 67 23.37 -1.92 2.54
CA ARG A 67 23.97 -0.79 1.82
C ARG A 67 22.92 -0.07 1.00
N THR A 68 22.84 1.24 1.16
CA THR A 68 21.91 2.08 0.40
C THR A 68 22.41 2.22 -1.03
N PRO A 69 21.62 1.83 -2.04
CA PRO A 69 21.97 2.03 -3.44
C PRO A 69 21.98 3.51 -3.80
N ALA A 70 22.86 3.93 -4.72
CA ALA A 70 22.91 5.33 -5.14
C ALA A 70 21.65 5.71 -5.95
N PRO A 71 20.91 6.77 -5.56
CA PRO A 71 19.65 7.12 -6.21
C PRO A 71 19.81 7.93 -7.51
N ALA A 72 21.05 8.31 -7.83
CA ALA A 72 21.42 8.94 -9.09
C ALA A 72 22.86 8.58 -9.45
N GLU A 73 23.17 8.61 -10.75
CA GLU A 73 24.53 8.62 -11.25
C GLU A 73 25.10 10.04 -11.18
N GLY A 74 26.37 10.17 -10.82
CA GLY A 74 27.06 11.46 -10.75
C GLY A 74 28.35 11.42 -9.94
N TYR A 75 28.85 12.60 -9.59
CA TYR A 75 30.06 12.78 -8.79
C TYR A 75 29.72 13.10 -7.34
N ILE A 76 30.40 12.47 -6.39
CA ILE A 76 30.06 12.58 -4.97
C ILE A 76 30.93 13.56 -4.21
N LYS A 77 30.33 14.29 -3.27
CA LYS A 77 31.03 14.93 -2.15
C LYS A 77 30.63 14.28 -0.83
N ILE A 78 31.61 14.00 0.03
CA ILE A 78 31.41 13.24 1.27
C ILE A 78 31.73 14.10 2.50
N GLU A 79 30.76 14.25 3.39
CA GLU A 79 30.99 14.81 4.73
C GLU A 79 31.04 13.67 5.76
N LYS A 80 32.26 13.20 6.06
CA LYS A 80 32.48 11.98 6.86
C LYS A 80 31.86 12.03 8.26
N ASN A 81 31.81 13.20 8.89
CA ASN A 81 31.33 13.36 10.26
C ASN A 81 29.80 13.35 10.36
N SER A 82 29.10 13.72 9.27
CA SER A 82 27.64 13.79 9.20
C SER A 82 27.03 12.65 8.40
N GLY A 83 27.85 11.71 7.90
CA GLY A 83 27.41 10.61 7.05
C GLY A 83 26.63 11.09 5.82
N LEU A 84 26.95 12.30 5.33
CA LEU A 84 26.25 12.95 4.23
C LEU A 84 27.00 12.69 2.93
N VAL A 85 26.28 12.19 1.94
CA VAL A 85 26.78 11.98 0.57
C VAL A 85 25.95 12.85 -0.37
N LYS A 86 26.58 13.83 -1.02
CA LYS A 86 25.94 14.70 -2.02
C LYS A 86 26.34 14.22 -3.41
N ILE A 87 25.39 14.10 -4.33
CA ILE A 87 25.59 13.65 -5.72
C ILE A 87 25.36 14.83 -6.65
N TYR A 88 26.37 15.16 -7.45
CA TYR A 88 26.36 16.25 -8.43
C TYR A 88 26.42 15.71 -9.85
N ASP A 89 25.82 16.41 -10.81
CA ASP A 89 25.94 16.06 -12.23
C ASP A 89 27.38 16.22 -12.77
N LYS A 90 28.12 17.21 -12.25
CA LYS A 90 29.54 17.48 -12.55
C LYS A 90 30.25 18.13 -11.36
N LEU A 91 31.58 18.08 -11.34
CA LEU A 91 32.40 18.83 -10.38
C LEU A 91 33.34 19.82 -11.08
N PRO A 92 33.74 20.93 -10.42
CA PRO A 92 33.33 21.34 -9.06
C PRO A 92 31.99 22.09 -9.01
N ASP A 93 31.48 22.53 -10.16
CA ASP A 93 30.41 23.51 -10.28
C ASP A 93 29.07 22.98 -10.80
N GLY A 94 28.84 21.68 -10.66
CA GLY A 94 27.58 21.07 -11.04
C GLY A 94 26.40 21.42 -10.15
N GLU A 95 25.24 20.98 -10.63
CA GLU A 95 23.99 21.01 -9.91
C GLU A 95 23.90 19.77 -9.00
N MET A 96 23.43 19.99 -7.76
CA MET A 96 23.18 18.88 -6.85
C MET A 96 21.92 18.14 -7.33
N ILE A 97 22.07 16.85 -7.64
CA ILE A 97 20.96 15.98 -8.03
C ILE A 97 20.25 15.47 -6.77
N ALA A 98 21.04 15.00 -5.81
CA ALA A 98 20.53 14.42 -4.58
C ALA A 98 21.53 14.55 -3.44
N GLN A 99 21.06 14.42 -2.20
CA GLN A 99 21.91 14.08 -1.06
C GLN A 99 21.26 12.96 -0.24
N VAL A 100 22.10 12.10 0.33
CA VAL A 100 21.69 10.98 1.17
C VAL A 100 22.35 11.14 2.54
N ARG A 101 21.56 11.05 3.60
CA ARG A 101 21.97 11.28 5.00
C ARG A 101 21.97 9.96 5.79
N HIS A 102 22.56 10.01 6.98
CA HIS A 102 22.58 8.89 7.92
C HIS A 102 23.35 7.66 7.40
N MET A 103 24.39 7.89 6.59
CA MET A 103 25.22 6.81 6.04
C MET A 103 26.41 6.48 6.93
N ASP A 104 26.60 5.20 7.25
CA ASP A 104 27.87 4.66 7.71
C ASP A 104 28.75 4.32 6.50
N LEU A 105 29.78 5.14 6.26
CA LEU A 105 30.66 5.00 5.09
C LEU A 105 31.88 4.11 5.35
N ARG A 106 32.04 3.55 6.56
CA ARG A 106 33.16 2.66 6.88
C ARG A 106 33.13 1.43 5.98
N GLY A 107 34.26 1.12 5.34
CA GLY A 107 34.35 -0.01 4.41
C GLY A 107 33.56 0.16 3.10
N SER A 108 33.08 1.37 2.78
CA SER A 108 32.46 1.66 1.47
C SER A 108 33.47 1.75 0.34
N GLY A 109 34.71 2.20 0.63
CA GLY A 109 35.74 2.47 -0.36
C GLY A 109 35.57 3.78 -1.14
N LEU A 110 34.45 4.49 -0.94
CA LEU A 110 34.13 5.75 -1.59
C LEU A 110 34.99 6.91 -1.08
N LYS A 111 35.39 7.80 -1.99
CA LYS A 111 36.20 8.99 -1.74
C LYS A 111 35.50 10.24 -2.28
N ASP A 112 35.87 11.38 -1.72
CA ASP A 112 35.42 12.67 -2.21
C ASP A 112 35.88 12.86 -3.66
N GLY A 113 34.96 13.27 -4.54
CA GLY A 113 35.19 13.43 -5.97
C GLY A 113 34.97 12.18 -6.82
N ASP A 114 34.71 11.01 -6.22
CA ASP A 114 34.46 9.79 -6.98
C ASP A 114 33.20 9.91 -7.85
N HIS A 115 33.20 9.22 -8.99
CA HIS A 115 32.00 9.04 -9.80
C HIS A 115 31.28 7.76 -9.37
N ILE A 116 29.99 7.88 -9.04
CA ILE A 116 29.13 6.79 -8.61
C ILE A 116 28.07 6.49 -9.68
N LYS A 117 27.79 5.20 -9.93
CA LYS A 117 26.73 4.77 -10.85
C LYS A 117 25.39 4.67 -10.13
N TYR A 118 24.30 4.86 -10.88
CA TYR A 118 22.96 4.59 -10.39
C TYR A 118 22.84 3.15 -9.86
N GLY A 119 22.28 3.00 -8.66
CA GLY A 119 22.16 1.74 -7.92
C GLY A 119 23.46 1.23 -7.28
N GLN A 120 24.62 1.84 -7.53
CA GLN A 120 25.88 1.40 -6.90
C GLN A 120 25.77 1.50 -5.37
N PRO A 121 26.14 0.45 -4.61
CA PRO A 121 26.08 0.48 -3.15
C PRO A 121 26.99 1.57 -2.57
N MET A 122 26.43 2.38 -1.68
CA MET A 122 27.16 3.42 -0.96
C MET A 122 27.66 2.90 0.40
N GLY A 123 27.22 3.55 1.48
CA GLY A 123 27.40 3.09 2.86
C GLY A 123 26.23 2.26 3.36
N ILE A 124 26.28 1.89 4.64
CA ILE A 124 25.20 1.20 5.34
C ILE A 124 24.22 2.26 5.88
N GLN A 125 22.91 2.00 5.78
CA GLN A 125 21.90 2.85 6.45
C GLN A 125 22.09 2.79 7.98
N SER A 126 22.06 3.93 8.66
CA SER A 126 22.34 4.02 10.10
C SER A 126 21.46 5.06 10.80
N GLY A 127 21.61 5.23 12.12
CA GLY A 127 21.01 6.35 12.84
C GLY A 127 21.99 7.54 12.89
N MET A 128 21.52 8.77 13.09
CA MET A 128 22.44 9.86 13.44
C MET A 128 21.84 10.98 14.28
N GLY A 129 22.40 11.18 15.47
CA GLY A 129 22.06 12.25 16.41
C GLY A 129 23.25 12.62 17.28
N GLY A 130 23.63 13.90 17.31
CA GLY A 130 24.74 14.37 18.14
C GLY A 130 26.12 13.76 17.83
N GLY A 131 26.37 13.32 16.58
CA GLY A 131 27.64 12.72 16.16
C GLY A 131 27.81 11.24 16.49
N LYS A 132 26.76 10.55 16.95
CA LYS A 132 26.75 9.10 17.20
C LYS A 132 25.91 8.37 16.14
N LEU A 133 26.47 7.29 15.58
CA LEU A 133 25.94 6.53 14.43
C LEU A 133 24.73 5.62 14.76
N ASP A 134 24.34 5.60 16.03
CA ASP A 134 23.34 4.70 16.62
C ASP A 134 22.31 5.45 17.49
N ALA A 135 22.34 6.79 17.51
CA ALA A 135 21.49 7.59 18.38
C ALA A 135 19.99 7.54 18.05
N TYR A 136 19.63 7.14 16.82
CA TYR A 136 18.25 7.02 16.34
C TYR A 136 18.03 5.68 15.61
N PRO A 137 16.78 5.24 15.43
CA PRO A 137 16.47 4.04 14.64
C PRO A 137 17.08 4.12 13.24
N THR A 138 17.55 2.99 12.70
CA THR A 138 18.12 2.88 11.35
C THR A 138 17.12 3.34 10.27
N HIS A 139 17.48 4.38 9.52
CA HIS A 139 16.70 4.91 8.39
C HIS A 139 17.62 5.55 7.36
N THR A 140 17.08 5.86 6.18
CA THR A 140 17.75 6.62 5.12
C THR A 140 16.91 7.83 4.76
N HIS A 141 17.52 9.01 4.84
CA HIS A 141 16.91 10.26 4.36
C HIS A 141 17.54 10.67 3.04
N ILE A 142 16.70 10.91 2.03
CA ILE A 142 17.09 11.38 0.70
C ILE A 142 16.46 12.75 0.45
N ASP A 143 17.28 13.72 0.09
CA ASP A 143 16.82 14.99 -0.46
C ASP A 143 17.14 15.03 -1.95
N PHE A 144 16.14 15.29 -2.78
CA PHE A 144 16.27 15.17 -4.24
C PHE A 144 15.83 16.45 -4.93
N ASN A 145 16.60 16.90 -5.91
CA ASN A 145 16.30 18.11 -6.65
C ASN A 145 14.93 17.96 -7.34
N ALA A 146 14.05 18.95 -7.15
CA ALA A 146 12.69 18.93 -7.71
C ALA A 146 12.68 18.77 -9.23
N ASN A 147 13.71 19.27 -9.94
CA ASN A 147 13.85 19.12 -11.39
C ASN A 147 14.24 17.69 -11.83
N HIS A 148 14.49 16.79 -10.89
CA HIS A 148 14.90 15.41 -11.11
C HIS A 148 14.03 14.39 -10.34
N LEU A 149 12.80 14.75 -9.97
CA LEU A 149 11.91 13.86 -9.23
C LEU A 149 11.51 12.60 -10.00
N ASP A 150 11.56 12.64 -11.32
CA ASP A 150 11.44 11.48 -12.19
C ASP A 150 12.48 10.40 -11.86
N LYS A 151 13.73 10.79 -11.58
CA LYS A 151 14.79 9.86 -11.16
C LYS A 151 14.53 9.28 -9.78
N LEU A 152 14.01 10.07 -8.84
CA LEU A 152 13.64 9.55 -7.52
C LEU A 152 12.46 8.57 -7.61
N LYS A 153 11.45 8.86 -8.44
CA LYS A 153 10.35 7.94 -8.74
C LYS A 153 10.85 6.63 -9.34
N GLN A 154 11.80 6.71 -10.28
CA GLN A 154 12.45 5.54 -10.85
C GLN A 154 13.22 4.76 -9.78
N TYR A 155 13.98 5.43 -8.92
CA TYR A 155 14.75 4.81 -7.84
C TYR A 155 13.90 3.98 -6.89
N ILE A 156 12.76 4.53 -6.42
CA ILE A 156 11.86 3.81 -5.52
C ILE A 156 11.23 2.61 -6.22
N ARG A 157 10.82 2.76 -7.50
CA ARG A 157 10.31 1.65 -8.30
C ARG A 157 11.36 0.56 -8.50
N ASP A 158 12.59 0.92 -8.83
CA ASP A 158 13.66 -0.03 -9.13
C ASP A 158 14.09 -0.80 -7.88
N ILE A 159 14.04 -0.18 -6.70
CA ILE A 159 14.21 -0.86 -5.41
C ILE A 159 13.04 -1.82 -5.15
N ASP A 160 11.81 -1.34 -5.29
CA ASP A 160 10.62 -2.15 -5.01
C ASP A 160 10.53 -3.40 -5.91
N THR A 161 10.86 -3.23 -7.18
CA THR A 161 10.84 -4.30 -8.18
C THR A 161 12.08 -5.20 -8.12
N GLY A 162 13.06 -4.89 -7.27
CA GLY A 162 14.32 -5.63 -7.14
C GLY A 162 15.27 -5.48 -8.34
N VAL A 163 15.04 -4.50 -9.22
CA VAL A 163 15.99 -4.11 -10.28
C VAL A 163 17.29 -3.58 -9.65
N ILE A 164 17.15 -2.88 -8.53
CA ILE A 164 18.25 -2.46 -7.65
C ILE A 164 18.02 -3.11 -6.29
N THR A 165 19.07 -3.72 -5.75
CA THR A 165 19.11 -4.25 -4.39
C THR A 165 20.40 -3.77 -3.72
N ALA A 166 20.59 -4.09 -2.43
CA ALA A 166 21.78 -3.67 -1.69
C ALA A 166 23.11 -4.22 -2.27
N ASP A 167 23.05 -5.28 -3.08
CA ASP A 167 24.21 -5.98 -3.66
C ASP A 167 24.16 -6.12 -5.19
N ARG A 168 23.00 -5.94 -5.83
CA ARG A 168 22.84 -5.99 -7.29
C ARG A 168 22.36 -4.66 -7.87
N TYR A 169 23.07 -4.17 -8.88
CA TYR A 169 22.70 -2.98 -9.65
C TYR A 169 23.09 -3.10 -11.12
N PRO A 170 22.45 -2.34 -12.04
CA PRO A 170 22.71 -2.44 -13.47
C PRO A 170 24.18 -2.15 -13.81
N THR A 171 24.89 -3.15 -14.33
CA THR A 171 26.23 -2.98 -14.90
C THR A 171 26.14 -3.09 -16.42
N LYS A 172 26.78 -2.17 -17.16
CA LYS A 172 26.77 -2.18 -18.63
C LYS A 172 27.14 -3.57 -19.15
N GLY A 173 26.19 -4.26 -19.79
CA GLY A 173 26.39 -5.57 -20.41
C GLY A 173 25.36 -6.66 -20.09
N GLN A 174 24.47 -6.49 -19.11
CA GLN A 174 23.33 -7.40 -18.92
C GLN A 174 22.09 -6.87 -19.64
N ALA A 175 21.53 -7.70 -20.53
CA ALA A 175 20.39 -7.40 -21.37
C ALA A 175 19.23 -6.83 -20.54
N THR A 176 18.85 -5.59 -20.86
CA THR A 176 17.51 -5.06 -20.63
C THR A 176 16.49 -6.08 -21.14
N PRO A 177 15.45 -6.47 -20.39
CA PRO A 177 14.30 -7.09 -21.00
C PRO A 177 13.75 -6.12 -22.05
N THR A 178 13.65 -6.61 -23.26
CA THR A 178 13.32 -5.86 -24.48
C THR A 178 12.02 -5.07 -24.30
N PRO A 179 12.02 -3.75 -24.56
CA PRO A 179 10.79 -3.01 -24.78
C PRO A 179 10.16 -3.54 -26.08
N VAL A 180 8.90 -3.97 -26.05
CA VAL A 180 8.16 -4.26 -27.29
C VAL A 180 7.95 -2.93 -28.01
N ALA A 181 8.63 -2.78 -29.15
CA ALA A 181 8.58 -1.61 -30.00
C ALA A 181 7.19 -1.40 -30.59
N ALA A 182 6.65 -0.18 -30.44
CA ALA A 182 5.67 0.37 -31.36
C ALA A 182 6.42 0.93 -32.60
N PRO A 183 5.85 0.84 -33.82
CA PRO A 183 6.55 1.28 -35.02
C PRO A 183 6.62 2.80 -35.06
N VAL A 184 7.82 3.31 -35.33
CA VAL A 184 8.07 4.68 -35.74
C VAL A 184 7.77 4.82 -37.23
N THR A 185 6.93 5.79 -37.59
CA THR A 185 6.99 6.43 -38.90
C THR A 185 7.25 7.90 -38.68
N SER A 186 8.49 8.30 -38.93
CA SER A 186 8.96 9.67 -39.11
C SER A 186 8.21 10.30 -40.28
N HIS A 187 7.66 11.51 -40.15
CA HIS A 187 7.69 12.56 -41.16
C HIS A 187 7.59 13.92 -40.44
N GLU A 188 8.46 14.83 -40.90
CA GLU A 188 8.65 16.24 -40.60
C GLU A 188 7.63 17.02 -39.75
N ARG A 189 8.20 17.83 -38.85
CA ARG A 189 7.54 18.97 -38.19
C ARG A 189 7.43 20.15 -39.16
N PRO A 190 6.29 20.84 -39.19
CA PRO A 190 6.31 22.27 -38.89
C PRO A 190 5.30 22.66 -37.80
N ALA A 191 5.50 23.84 -37.21
CA ALA A 191 4.78 24.38 -36.07
C ALA A 191 3.34 24.87 -36.41
N ALA A 192 2.36 24.65 -35.52
CA ALA A 192 1.25 25.58 -35.16
C ALA A 192 0.22 24.97 -34.14
N GLU A 193 -0.14 25.78 -33.14
CA GLU A 193 -1.40 25.90 -32.35
C GLU A 193 -1.96 24.80 -31.38
N PRO A 194 -2.66 25.21 -30.28
CA PRO A 194 -2.98 24.35 -29.14
C PRO A 194 -4.28 23.56 -29.32
N VAL A 195 -4.20 22.23 -29.31
CA VAL A 195 -5.36 21.34 -29.45
C VAL A 195 -5.79 20.80 -28.08
N LYS A 196 -7.06 21.06 -27.70
CA LYS A 196 -7.73 20.50 -26.51
C LYS A 196 -7.59 18.98 -26.50
N HIS A 197 -6.86 18.42 -25.53
CA HIS A 197 -6.60 16.98 -25.44
C HIS A 197 -7.86 16.22 -24.99
N ALA A 198 -8.20 15.16 -25.73
CA ALA A 198 -9.11 14.12 -25.27
C ALA A 198 -8.48 13.35 -24.09
N PRO A 199 -9.29 12.86 -23.12
CA PRO A 199 -8.76 12.18 -21.94
C PRO A 199 -7.99 10.89 -22.31
N PRO A 200 -6.99 10.51 -21.50
CA PRO A 200 -6.19 9.31 -21.75
C PRO A 200 -7.06 8.05 -21.65
N ARG A 201 -6.93 7.16 -22.63
CA ARG A 201 -7.57 5.83 -22.60
C ARG A 201 -6.89 4.94 -21.57
N ALA A 202 -7.64 3.99 -21.01
CA ALA A 202 -7.11 2.93 -20.14
C ALA A 202 -5.86 2.31 -20.77
N SER A 203 -4.77 2.26 -20.00
CA SER A 203 -3.45 1.95 -20.51
C SER A 203 -3.30 0.45 -20.84
N ALA A 204 -2.55 0.12 -21.91
CA ALA A 204 -2.29 -1.26 -22.35
C ALA A 204 -1.31 -2.03 -21.44
N ASP A 205 -0.83 -1.41 -20.35
CA ASP A 205 0.05 -2.00 -19.34
C ASP A 205 -0.71 -2.89 -18.34
N GLY A 206 -2.04 -2.98 -18.45
CA GLY A 206 -2.88 -3.83 -17.60
C GLY A 206 -3.16 -3.22 -16.22
N VAL A 207 -2.98 -1.90 -16.07
CA VAL A 207 -3.24 -1.17 -14.83
C VAL A 207 -4.28 -0.10 -15.08
N LEU A 208 -5.30 -0.01 -14.21
CA LEU A 208 -6.33 1.04 -14.30
C LEU A 208 -6.15 2.06 -13.16
N ARG A 209 -6.20 3.36 -13.50
CA ARG A 209 -5.92 4.45 -12.54
C ARG A 209 -6.75 5.71 -12.83
N SER A 210 -6.79 6.60 -11.84
CA SER A 210 -7.59 7.84 -11.93
C SER A 210 -7.27 8.67 -13.17
N GLY A 211 -8.32 9.20 -13.80
CA GLY A 211 -8.24 10.04 -14.99
C GLY A 211 -8.18 9.27 -16.31
N GLU A 212 -8.06 7.94 -16.27
CA GLU A 212 -8.21 7.09 -17.45
C GLU A 212 -9.69 6.87 -17.78
N GLN A 213 -9.98 6.54 -19.05
CA GLN A 213 -11.31 6.17 -19.51
C GLN A 213 -11.30 4.94 -20.43
N GLY A 214 -12.31 4.06 -20.36
CA GLY A 214 -12.33 2.85 -21.20
C GLY A 214 -13.30 1.75 -20.76
N ALA A 215 -13.46 0.74 -21.61
CA ALA A 215 -14.34 -0.40 -21.34
C ALA A 215 -13.88 -1.21 -20.12
N GLU A 216 -12.57 -1.25 -19.89
CA GLU A 216 -11.90 -1.88 -18.75
C GLU A 216 -12.27 -1.20 -17.43
N ILE A 217 -12.42 0.14 -17.45
CA ILE A 217 -12.83 0.92 -16.28
C ILE A 217 -14.32 0.72 -16.01
N ARG A 218 -15.15 0.62 -17.05
CA ARG A 218 -16.56 0.23 -16.88
C ARG A 218 -16.67 -1.13 -16.21
N ALA A 219 -15.91 -2.12 -16.69
CA ALA A 219 -15.89 -3.45 -16.09
C ALA A 219 -15.43 -3.39 -14.62
N LEU A 220 -14.40 -2.59 -14.30
CA LEU A 220 -13.97 -2.36 -12.92
C LEU A 220 -15.10 -1.77 -12.06
N GLN A 221 -15.80 -0.75 -12.54
CA GLN A 221 -16.93 -0.12 -11.85
C GLN A 221 -18.08 -1.10 -11.62
N GLU A 222 -18.40 -1.95 -12.61
CA GLU A 222 -19.41 -3.01 -12.50
C GLU A 222 -19.00 -4.07 -11.46
N SER A 223 -17.75 -4.52 -11.48
CA SER A 223 -17.21 -5.46 -10.49
C SER A 223 -17.27 -4.89 -9.08
N LEU A 224 -16.85 -3.63 -8.88
CA LEU A 224 -16.91 -2.97 -7.57
C LEU A 224 -18.36 -2.85 -7.06
N ASN A 225 -19.31 -2.46 -7.91
CA ASN A 225 -20.74 -2.42 -7.56
C ASN A 225 -21.28 -3.81 -7.21
N LYS A 226 -20.95 -4.83 -8.00
CA LYS A 226 -21.37 -6.21 -7.76
C LYS A 226 -20.83 -6.73 -6.43
N LEU A 227 -19.66 -6.25 -6.03
CA LEU A 227 -19.02 -6.58 -4.77
C LEU A 227 -19.42 -5.64 -3.61
N GLY A 228 -20.39 -4.75 -3.82
CA GLY A 228 -20.92 -3.85 -2.78
C GLY A 228 -20.01 -2.66 -2.42
N TYR A 229 -18.99 -2.36 -3.23
CA TYR A 229 -18.09 -1.24 -3.01
C TYR A 229 -18.60 0.04 -3.68
N HIS A 230 -18.88 1.04 -2.85
CA HIS A 230 -19.52 2.29 -3.22
C HIS A 230 -18.54 3.47 -3.09
N ASP A 231 -18.97 4.65 -3.54
CA ASP A 231 -18.22 5.88 -3.32
C ASP A 231 -18.10 6.25 -1.83
N GLY A 232 -17.32 7.28 -1.50
CA GLY A 232 -17.11 7.71 -0.11
C GLY A 232 -18.36 8.25 0.60
N LYS A 233 -19.49 8.36 -0.10
CA LYS A 233 -20.81 8.76 0.45
C LYS A 233 -21.79 7.58 0.51
N GLY A 234 -21.36 6.38 0.08
CA GLY A 234 -22.18 5.17 0.09
C GLY A 234 -23.08 5.02 -1.14
N HIS A 235 -22.91 5.83 -2.19
CA HIS A 235 -23.66 5.67 -3.44
C HIS A 235 -22.98 4.63 -4.36
N ALA A 236 -23.80 3.83 -5.03
CA ALA A 236 -23.33 2.94 -6.08
C ALA A 236 -22.60 3.74 -7.19
N LEU A 237 -21.55 3.14 -7.73
CA LEU A 237 -20.80 3.73 -8.85
C LEU A 237 -21.67 3.77 -10.10
N LYS A 238 -21.47 4.79 -10.93
CA LYS A 238 -21.99 4.81 -12.29
C LYS A 238 -20.96 4.15 -13.22
N PRO A 239 -21.30 3.08 -13.96
CA PRO A 239 -20.39 2.45 -14.92
C PRO A 239 -20.20 3.26 -16.22
N ASP A 240 -19.78 4.50 -16.09
CA ASP A 240 -19.64 5.45 -17.20
C ASP A 240 -18.32 5.34 -17.97
N ALA A 241 -17.48 4.36 -17.63
CA ALA A 241 -16.14 4.17 -18.19
C ALA A 241 -15.13 5.28 -17.82
N ASP A 242 -15.40 6.09 -16.79
CA ASP A 242 -14.47 7.11 -16.30
C ASP A 242 -13.90 6.76 -14.91
N PHE A 243 -12.58 6.74 -14.78
CA PHE A 243 -11.93 6.52 -13.50
C PHE A 243 -11.86 7.84 -12.71
N GLY A 244 -13.03 8.27 -12.26
CA GLY A 244 -13.20 9.44 -11.39
C GLY A 244 -12.95 9.16 -9.91
N ALA A 245 -13.11 10.21 -9.09
CA ALA A 245 -12.89 10.15 -7.65
C ALA A 245 -13.75 9.10 -6.93
N SER A 246 -15.01 8.92 -7.36
CA SER A 246 -15.91 7.89 -6.82
C SER A 246 -15.37 6.48 -7.07
N THR A 247 -14.91 6.20 -8.30
CA THR A 247 -14.29 4.92 -8.66
C THR A 247 -13.03 4.66 -7.84
N LYS A 248 -12.19 5.69 -7.65
CA LYS A 248 -11.00 5.61 -6.80
C LYS A 248 -11.36 5.25 -5.36
N GLN A 249 -12.33 5.95 -4.77
CA GLN A 249 -12.76 5.71 -3.38
C GLN A 249 -13.30 4.29 -3.18
N ALA A 250 -14.12 3.80 -4.11
CA ALA A 250 -14.64 2.44 -4.07
C ALA A 250 -13.52 1.39 -4.21
N LEU A 251 -12.57 1.62 -5.12
CA LEU A 251 -11.43 0.72 -5.30
C LEU A 251 -10.53 0.69 -4.05
N GLN A 252 -10.30 1.85 -3.45
CA GLN A 252 -9.57 2.00 -2.20
C GLN A 252 -10.25 1.26 -1.05
N ALA A 253 -11.59 1.34 -0.96
CA ALA A 253 -12.35 0.55 0.00
C ALA A 253 -12.21 -0.95 -0.24
N PHE A 254 -12.28 -1.39 -1.51
CA PHE A 254 -12.01 -2.77 -1.90
C PHE A 254 -10.60 -3.18 -1.48
N GLN A 255 -9.58 -2.37 -1.79
CA GLN A 255 -8.20 -2.70 -1.47
C GLN A 255 -7.97 -2.85 0.03
N ARG A 256 -8.44 -1.90 0.84
CA ARG A 256 -8.38 -2.00 2.32
C ARG A 256 -9.05 -3.26 2.83
N ALA A 257 -10.27 -3.53 2.37
CA ALA A 257 -11.04 -4.69 2.79
C ALA A 257 -10.38 -6.02 2.38
N HIS A 258 -9.61 -6.01 1.28
CA HIS A 258 -8.95 -7.19 0.77
C HIS A 258 -7.49 -7.35 1.23
N GLY A 259 -7.01 -6.51 2.16
CA GLY A 259 -5.63 -6.54 2.65
C GLY A 259 -4.60 -6.17 1.57
N LEU A 260 -5.03 -5.38 0.60
CA LEU A 260 -4.22 -4.84 -0.49
C LEU A 260 -3.85 -3.39 -0.18
N THR A 261 -2.86 -2.87 -0.92
CA THR A 261 -2.48 -1.47 -0.86
C THR A 261 -3.65 -0.58 -1.30
N ASP A 262 -4.05 0.36 -0.44
CA ASP A 262 -5.11 1.38 -0.62
C ASP A 262 -4.67 2.54 -1.54
N ASP A 263 -4.07 2.23 -2.68
CA ASP A 263 -3.51 3.22 -3.60
C ASP A 263 -4.55 3.76 -4.60
N GLY A 264 -5.70 3.10 -4.72
CA GLY A 264 -6.72 3.42 -5.70
C GLY A 264 -6.28 3.12 -7.14
N ILE A 265 -5.41 2.13 -7.32
CA ILE A 265 -4.89 1.64 -8.60
C ILE A 265 -5.25 0.16 -8.80
N ALA A 266 -5.94 -0.16 -9.89
CA ALA A 266 -6.31 -1.53 -10.21
C ALA A 266 -5.18 -2.21 -11.01
N GLY A 267 -4.10 -2.56 -10.32
CA GLY A 267 -3.03 -3.39 -10.88
C GLY A 267 -3.33 -4.90 -10.84
N PRO A 268 -2.41 -5.77 -11.32
CA PRO A 268 -2.65 -7.22 -11.43
C PRO A 268 -3.10 -7.90 -10.13
N LYS A 269 -2.57 -7.48 -8.97
CA LYS A 269 -3.00 -8.00 -7.66
C LYS A 269 -4.44 -7.60 -7.33
N THR A 270 -4.78 -6.33 -7.55
CA THR A 270 -6.14 -5.80 -7.33
C THR A 270 -7.15 -6.45 -8.27
N LEU A 271 -6.84 -6.54 -9.57
CA LEU A 271 -7.68 -7.20 -10.57
C LEU A 271 -7.83 -8.70 -10.31
N GLY A 272 -6.76 -9.38 -9.89
CA GLY A 272 -6.80 -10.78 -9.47
C GLY A 272 -7.66 -10.99 -8.23
N ALA A 273 -7.57 -10.10 -7.25
CA ALA A 273 -8.41 -10.14 -6.05
C ALA A 273 -9.88 -9.87 -6.38
N LEU A 274 -10.18 -8.91 -7.25
CA LEU A 274 -11.54 -8.63 -7.74
C LEU A 274 -12.15 -9.89 -8.38
N LYS A 275 -11.42 -10.52 -9.30
CA LYS A 275 -11.87 -11.75 -9.96
C LYS A 275 -12.10 -12.90 -8.98
N LYS A 276 -11.21 -13.07 -7.98
CA LYS A 276 -11.37 -14.10 -6.93
C LYS A 276 -12.59 -13.81 -6.05
N ALA A 277 -12.82 -12.54 -5.71
CA ALA A 277 -13.96 -12.10 -4.93
C ALA A 277 -15.28 -12.36 -5.68
N GLU A 278 -15.33 -12.09 -6.99
CA GLU A 278 -16.53 -12.37 -7.81
C GLU A 278 -16.86 -13.86 -7.97
N GLN A 279 -15.84 -14.73 -7.90
CA GLN A 279 -16.01 -16.18 -8.00
C GLN A 279 -16.38 -16.84 -6.67
N THR A 280 -16.24 -16.10 -5.57
CA THR A 280 -16.55 -16.60 -4.24
C THR A 280 -18.06 -16.53 -3.99
N PRO A 281 -18.73 -17.64 -3.63
CA PRO A 281 -20.12 -17.57 -3.22
C PRO A 281 -20.24 -16.72 -1.95
N LEU A 282 -21.20 -15.80 -1.93
CA LEU A 282 -21.46 -14.95 -0.76
C LEU A 282 -21.99 -15.78 0.42
N LEU A 283 -21.88 -15.27 1.66
CA LEU A 283 -22.45 -15.93 2.85
C LEU A 283 -23.96 -16.21 2.71
N SER A 284 -24.68 -15.35 1.99
CA SER A 284 -26.10 -15.53 1.66
C SER A 284 -26.38 -16.65 0.65
N ASN A 285 -25.37 -17.11 -0.08
CA ASN A 285 -25.49 -18.18 -1.06
C ASN A 285 -25.40 -19.57 -0.36
N PRO A 286 -26.35 -20.48 -0.59
CA PRO A 286 -26.31 -21.86 -0.05
C PRO A 286 -25.06 -22.67 -0.37
N ALA A 287 -24.31 -22.32 -1.42
CA ALA A 287 -23.04 -22.96 -1.76
C ALA A 287 -21.87 -22.54 -0.86
N HIS A 288 -22.01 -21.51 -0.02
CA HIS A 288 -20.95 -21.09 0.89
C HIS A 288 -20.85 -22.04 2.10
N PRO A 289 -19.64 -22.50 2.49
CA PRO A 289 -19.45 -23.44 3.61
C PRO A 289 -20.07 -22.98 4.93
N ASP A 290 -20.04 -21.66 5.20
CA ASP A 290 -20.58 -21.06 6.42
C ASP A 290 -22.02 -20.52 6.28
N HIS A 291 -22.70 -20.84 5.17
CA HIS A 291 -24.08 -20.39 4.95
C HIS A 291 -25.03 -20.83 6.07
N ALA A 292 -24.81 -22.01 6.65
CA ALA A 292 -25.64 -22.50 7.75
C ALA A 292 -25.56 -21.59 8.99
N MET A 293 -24.36 -21.12 9.35
CA MET A 293 -24.17 -20.18 10.45
C MET A 293 -24.72 -18.80 10.11
N PHE A 294 -24.56 -18.35 8.86
CA PHE A 294 -25.19 -17.12 8.38
C PHE A 294 -26.72 -17.14 8.57
N LYS A 295 -27.39 -18.24 8.20
CA LYS A 295 -28.84 -18.38 8.44
C LYS A 295 -29.21 -18.36 9.92
N GLN A 296 -28.37 -18.90 10.80
CA GLN A 296 -28.59 -18.80 12.25
C GLN A 296 -28.52 -17.35 12.73
N ALA A 297 -27.54 -16.58 12.25
CA ALA A 297 -27.44 -15.15 12.54
C ALA A 297 -28.66 -14.38 12.02
N VAL A 298 -29.08 -14.60 10.77
CA VAL A 298 -30.29 -13.98 10.18
C VAL A 298 -31.51 -14.29 11.03
N GLY A 299 -31.80 -15.57 11.30
CA GLY A 299 -32.96 -15.96 12.10
C GLY A 299 -32.91 -15.44 13.55
N GLY A 300 -31.72 -15.28 14.12
CA GLY A 300 -31.53 -14.65 15.43
C GLY A 300 -31.87 -13.15 15.40
N LEU A 301 -31.38 -12.42 14.39
CA LEU A 301 -31.67 -11.00 14.22
C LEU A 301 -33.14 -10.74 13.88
N GLU A 302 -33.79 -11.61 13.09
CA GLU A 302 -35.22 -11.53 12.79
C GLU A 302 -36.08 -11.70 14.04
N LYS A 303 -35.69 -12.58 14.97
CA LYS A 303 -36.37 -12.77 16.26
C LYS A 303 -36.26 -11.55 17.18
N LEU A 304 -35.24 -10.72 17.01
CA LEU A 304 -35.21 -9.43 17.70
C LEU A 304 -36.30 -8.50 17.16
N GLY A 305 -36.75 -8.65 15.92
CA GLY A 305 -37.84 -7.84 15.37
C GLY A 305 -37.53 -6.33 15.37
N PRO A 306 -38.56 -5.46 15.45
CA PRO A 306 -38.40 -4.01 15.32
C PRO A 306 -37.44 -3.37 16.33
N GLN A 307 -37.27 -3.97 17.51
CA GLN A 307 -36.38 -3.43 18.55
C GLN A 307 -34.89 -3.50 18.18
N ALA A 308 -34.52 -4.31 17.18
CA ALA A 308 -33.17 -4.29 16.62
C ALA A 308 -32.88 -3.00 15.84
N GLY A 309 -33.90 -2.36 15.27
CA GLY A 309 -33.77 -1.08 14.57
C GLY A 309 -33.14 -1.15 13.18
N PHE A 310 -33.15 -2.31 12.51
CA PHE A 310 -32.75 -2.42 11.11
C PHE A 310 -33.79 -1.77 10.19
N LYS A 311 -33.33 -0.97 9.22
CA LYS A 311 -34.21 -0.22 8.31
C LYS A 311 -34.71 -1.06 7.14
N SER A 312 -34.04 -2.17 6.86
CA SER A 312 -34.36 -3.07 5.75
C SER A 312 -33.84 -4.48 6.01
N HIS A 313 -34.38 -5.46 5.29
CA HIS A 313 -33.84 -6.82 5.32
C HIS A 313 -32.37 -6.87 4.84
N ALA A 314 -32.01 -6.06 3.84
CA ALA A 314 -30.62 -5.96 3.38
C ALA A 314 -29.65 -5.46 4.47
N GLU A 315 -30.08 -4.54 5.34
CA GLU A 315 -29.28 -4.10 6.49
C GLU A 315 -29.14 -5.20 7.54
N LEU A 316 -30.21 -5.97 7.76
CA LEU A 316 -30.19 -7.14 8.64
C LEU A 316 -29.23 -8.21 8.11
N GLU A 317 -29.25 -8.52 6.82
CA GLU A 317 -28.34 -9.50 6.20
C GLU A 317 -26.87 -9.07 6.30
N ARG A 318 -26.56 -7.78 6.08
CA ARG A 318 -25.21 -7.24 6.30
C ARG A 318 -24.75 -7.40 7.75
N ALA A 319 -25.64 -7.09 8.70
CA ALA A 319 -25.37 -7.29 10.11
C ALA A 319 -25.17 -8.78 10.46
N ALA A 320 -25.98 -9.68 9.88
CA ALA A 320 -25.86 -11.12 10.06
C ALA A 320 -24.52 -11.65 9.52
N ALA A 321 -24.08 -11.17 8.36
CA ALA A 321 -22.80 -11.57 7.76
C ALA A 321 -21.61 -11.16 8.63
N THR A 322 -21.62 -9.92 9.12
CA THR A 322 -20.59 -9.42 10.06
C THR A 322 -20.61 -10.20 11.38
N LEU A 323 -21.80 -10.47 11.92
CA LEU A 323 -21.96 -11.25 13.15
C LEU A 323 -21.47 -12.70 12.98
N THR A 324 -21.68 -13.30 11.82
CA THR A 324 -21.19 -14.63 11.45
C THR A 324 -19.67 -14.65 11.39
N PHE A 325 -19.05 -13.63 10.80
CA PHE A 325 -17.60 -13.45 10.78
C PHE A 325 -17.01 -13.37 12.17
N GLU A 326 -17.52 -12.48 13.01
CA GLU A 326 -17.01 -12.26 14.35
C GLU A 326 -17.24 -13.47 15.26
N ALA A 327 -18.36 -14.19 15.09
CA ALA A 327 -18.60 -15.47 15.75
C ALA A 327 -17.50 -16.49 15.41
N LYS A 328 -17.17 -16.66 14.13
CA LYS A 328 -16.16 -17.63 13.70
C LYS A 328 -14.75 -17.24 14.15
N VAL A 329 -14.40 -15.96 14.06
CA VAL A 329 -13.13 -15.43 14.59
C VAL A 329 -13.02 -15.70 16.08
N GLY A 330 -14.10 -15.45 16.83
CA GLY A 330 -14.24 -15.73 18.27
C GLY A 330 -14.31 -17.21 18.63
N GLY A 331 -14.20 -18.12 17.68
CA GLY A 331 -14.15 -19.57 17.90
C GLY A 331 -15.51 -20.25 18.06
N LEU A 332 -16.60 -19.58 17.72
CA LEU A 332 -17.93 -20.21 17.66
C LEU A 332 -18.01 -21.09 16.40
N ASN A 333 -18.64 -22.24 16.56
CA ASN A 333 -18.92 -23.19 15.47
C ASN A 333 -20.39 -23.16 15.04
N ARG A 334 -21.26 -22.49 15.82
CA ARG A 334 -22.65 -22.18 15.48
C ARG A 334 -23.14 -20.97 16.30
N ILE A 335 -24.29 -20.43 15.92
CA ILE A 335 -24.98 -19.36 16.66
C ILE A 335 -26.32 -19.93 17.14
N ASP A 336 -26.44 -20.12 18.46
CA ASP A 336 -27.66 -20.62 19.10
C ASP A 336 -28.63 -19.45 19.40
N HIS A 337 -28.07 -18.29 19.80
CA HIS A 337 -28.84 -17.09 20.10
C HIS A 337 -28.17 -15.82 19.58
N VAL A 338 -28.99 -14.81 19.28
CA VAL A 338 -28.54 -13.44 19.04
C VAL A 338 -29.22 -12.51 20.04
N ALA A 339 -28.45 -11.62 20.66
CA ALA A 339 -28.93 -10.69 21.66
C ALA A 339 -28.43 -9.26 21.40
N LEU A 340 -29.22 -8.26 21.82
CA LEU A 340 -28.78 -6.87 21.86
C LEU A 340 -27.98 -6.61 23.13
N SER A 341 -26.99 -5.72 23.05
CA SER A 341 -26.39 -5.13 24.23
C SER A 341 -27.42 -4.32 25.03
N THR A 342 -27.16 -4.11 26.32
CA THR A 342 -28.05 -3.36 27.22
C THR A 342 -28.33 -1.93 26.77
N ASN A 343 -27.37 -1.29 26.09
CA ASN A 343 -27.52 0.03 25.49
C ASN A 343 -28.06 0.01 24.04
N GLY A 344 -28.32 -1.18 23.49
CA GLY A 344 -28.87 -1.38 22.14
C GLY A 344 -27.91 -1.09 20.98
N THR A 345 -26.64 -0.73 21.25
CA THR A 345 -25.65 -0.37 20.22
C THR A 345 -24.87 -1.57 19.69
N GLY A 346 -24.84 -2.69 20.41
CA GLY A 346 -24.10 -3.89 20.05
C GLY A 346 -25.00 -5.10 19.84
N LEU A 347 -24.48 -6.08 19.10
CA LEU A 347 -25.09 -7.40 18.91
C LEU A 347 -24.14 -8.46 19.45
N PHE A 348 -24.70 -9.49 20.06
CA PHE A 348 -23.97 -10.67 20.53
C PHE A 348 -24.44 -11.91 19.79
N ALA A 349 -23.50 -12.67 19.24
CA ALA A 349 -23.71 -14.05 18.84
C ALA A 349 -23.33 -14.93 20.02
N VAL A 350 -24.21 -15.87 20.38
CA VAL A 350 -24.01 -16.74 21.55
C VAL A 350 -24.14 -18.20 21.13
N GLN A 351 -23.19 -19.02 21.55
CA GLN A 351 -23.23 -20.48 21.47
C GLN A 351 -23.37 -21.05 22.88
N GLY A 352 -24.36 -21.91 23.09
CA GLY A 352 -24.81 -22.38 24.41
C GLY A 352 -26.02 -21.61 24.95
N GLY A 353 -26.46 -21.95 26.16
CA GLY A 353 -27.61 -21.29 26.79
C GLY A 353 -27.27 -19.88 27.27
N LEU A 354 -28.21 -18.94 27.17
CA LEU A 354 -28.01 -17.53 27.59
C LEU A 354 -27.65 -17.36 29.09
N THR A 355 -28.04 -18.32 29.92
CA THR A 355 -27.75 -18.34 31.36
C THR A 355 -26.63 -19.31 31.74
N ASP A 356 -26.05 -20.01 30.76
CA ASP A 356 -24.96 -20.95 30.98
C ASP A 356 -23.65 -20.17 31.17
N PRO A 357 -22.94 -20.25 32.30
CA PRO A 357 -21.66 -19.58 32.48
C PRO A 357 -20.57 -20.03 31.48
N GLY A 358 -20.74 -21.20 30.85
CA GLY A 358 -19.85 -21.74 29.81
C GLY A 358 -20.20 -21.32 28.38
N HIS A 359 -21.16 -20.41 28.18
CA HIS A 359 -21.50 -19.94 26.83
C HIS A 359 -20.31 -19.23 26.18
N HIS A 360 -20.14 -19.44 24.88
CA HIS A 360 -19.21 -18.66 24.06
C HIS A 360 -19.95 -17.52 23.40
N ARG A 361 -19.31 -16.35 23.28
CA ARG A 361 -19.92 -15.21 22.62
C ARG A 361 -18.94 -14.41 21.78
N ALA A 362 -19.46 -13.82 20.72
CA ALA A 362 -18.81 -12.76 19.96
C ALA A 362 -19.66 -11.50 20.00
N HIS A 363 -19.01 -10.34 19.92
CA HIS A 363 -19.66 -9.04 19.99
C HIS A 363 -19.35 -8.23 18.74
N VAL A 364 -20.35 -7.53 18.20
CA VAL A 364 -20.18 -6.58 17.09
C VAL A 364 -20.91 -5.29 17.38
N ASP A 365 -20.36 -4.17 16.93
CA ASP A 365 -21.11 -2.91 16.88
C ASP A 365 -22.21 -3.00 15.81
N LYS A 366 -23.45 -2.67 16.19
CA LYS A 366 -24.62 -2.83 15.31
C LYS A 366 -24.59 -1.88 14.12
N ALA A 367 -24.13 -0.64 14.33
CA ALA A 367 -24.07 0.36 13.26
C ALA A 367 -22.99 -0.01 12.24
N GLN A 368 -21.82 -0.44 12.73
CA GLN A 368 -20.75 -0.99 11.90
C GLN A 368 -21.24 -2.22 11.11
N ALA A 369 -21.89 -3.17 11.79
CA ALA A 369 -22.36 -4.40 11.19
C ALA A 369 -23.42 -4.15 10.08
N GLY A 370 -24.33 -3.19 10.29
CA GLY A 370 -25.32 -2.81 9.28
C GLY A 370 -24.76 -1.98 8.11
N ALA A 371 -23.59 -1.35 8.28
CA ALA A 371 -22.92 -0.56 7.24
C ALA A 371 -21.93 -1.38 6.40
N GLN A 372 -21.36 -2.44 6.96
CA GLN A 372 -20.38 -3.28 6.27
C GLN A 372 -21.04 -4.13 5.16
N PRO A 373 -20.55 -4.10 3.91
CA PRO A 373 -21.05 -4.95 2.83
C PRO A 373 -20.98 -6.45 3.16
N LEU A 374 -21.95 -7.23 2.68
CA LEU A 374 -22.01 -8.68 2.93
C LEU A 374 -20.82 -9.40 2.26
N GLU A 375 -20.39 -8.88 1.12
CA GLU A 375 -19.25 -9.32 0.35
C GLU A 375 -17.94 -9.15 1.12
N GLN A 376 -17.79 -8.01 1.83
CA GLN A 376 -16.63 -7.74 2.68
C GLN A 376 -16.53 -8.78 3.80
N SER A 377 -17.62 -9.04 4.53
CA SER A 377 -17.64 -10.05 5.60
C SER A 377 -17.40 -11.47 5.07
N THR A 378 -17.94 -11.79 3.88
CA THR A 378 -17.69 -13.08 3.22
C THR A 378 -16.20 -13.25 2.89
N PHE A 379 -15.56 -12.21 2.37
CA PHE A 379 -14.15 -12.29 2.02
C PHE A 379 -13.23 -12.35 3.25
N GLN A 380 -13.52 -11.57 4.29
CA GLN A 380 -12.80 -11.64 5.57
C GLN A 380 -12.82 -13.07 6.16
N MET A 381 -13.96 -13.76 6.05
CA MET A 381 -14.09 -15.16 6.46
C MET A 381 -13.14 -16.11 5.71
N GLN A 382 -12.97 -15.91 4.41
CA GLN A 382 -12.05 -16.74 3.62
C GLN A 382 -10.58 -16.50 3.95
N GLN A 383 -10.20 -15.24 4.22
CA GLN A 383 -8.83 -14.91 4.61
C GLN A 383 -8.46 -15.57 5.93
N ASP A 384 -9.32 -15.46 6.94
CA ASP A 384 -9.12 -16.10 8.25
C ASP A 384 -9.01 -17.63 8.10
N ALA A 385 -9.89 -18.25 7.31
CA ALA A 385 -9.82 -19.69 7.04
C ALA A 385 -8.49 -20.12 6.41
N GLN A 386 -7.98 -19.38 5.42
CA GLN A 386 -6.68 -19.65 4.78
C GLN A 386 -5.52 -19.46 5.76
N GLN A 387 -5.60 -18.46 6.63
CA GLN A 387 -4.55 -18.18 7.60
C GLN A 387 -4.50 -19.24 8.70
N ARG A 388 -5.65 -19.69 9.20
CA ARG A 388 -5.74 -20.81 10.14
C ARG A 388 -5.18 -22.11 9.56
N GLN A 389 -5.53 -22.44 8.32
CA GLN A 389 -4.97 -23.61 7.63
C GLN A 389 -3.45 -23.56 7.51
N LYS A 390 -2.87 -22.38 7.20
CA LYS A 390 -1.41 -22.20 7.16
C LYS A 390 -0.76 -22.40 8.53
N LEU A 391 -1.37 -21.87 9.58
CA LEU A 391 -0.88 -21.99 10.96
C LEU A 391 -0.95 -23.45 11.46
N GLU A 392 -2.01 -24.18 11.11
CA GLU A 392 -2.18 -25.59 11.47
C GLU A 392 -1.21 -26.52 10.72
N GLN A 393 -0.82 -26.17 9.48
CA GLN A 393 0.11 -26.97 8.67
C GLN A 393 1.59 -26.68 8.98
N ALA A 394 1.91 -25.53 9.58
CA ALA A 394 3.30 -25.13 9.86
C ALA A 394 4.11 -26.12 10.72
N PRO A 395 3.56 -26.75 11.79
CA PRO A 395 4.30 -27.73 12.59
C PRO A 395 4.59 -29.01 11.81
N ALA A 396 3.64 -29.47 11.00
CA ALA A 396 3.78 -30.70 10.20
C ALA A 396 4.85 -30.53 9.10
N VAL A 397 4.87 -29.37 8.44
CA VAL A 397 5.90 -29.03 7.44
C VAL A 397 7.27 -28.89 8.10
N ALA A 398 7.36 -28.25 9.26
CA ALA A 398 8.61 -28.11 9.99
C ALA A 398 9.18 -29.47 10.48
N GLN A 399 8.29 -30.40 10.86
CA GLN A 399 8.68 -31.75 11.25
C GLN A 399 9.19 -32.57 10.06
N GLN A 400 8.48 -32.55 8.93
CA GLN A 400 8.94 -33.22 7.69
C GLN A 400 10.28 -32.66 7.19
N GLN A 401 10.49 -31.35 7.28
CA GLN A 401 11.77 -30.72 6.91
C GLN A 401 12.92 -31.12 7.84
N ARG A 402 12.64 -31.31 9.13
CA ARG A 402 13.64 -31.84 10.09
C ARG A 402 13.99 -33.29 9.79
N GLU A 403 12.99 -34.13 9.53
CA GLU A 403 13.19 -35.55 9.21
C GLU A 403 13.98 -35.72 7.90
N ALA A 404 13.67 -34.92 6.87
CA ALA A 404 14.42 -34.92 5.60
C ALA A 404 15.88 -34.46 5.76
N ARG A 405 16.16 -33.55 6.71
CA ARG A 405 17.52 -33.04 6.98
C ARG A 405 18.38 -34.00 7.82
N VAL A 406 17.76 -34.97 8.50
CA VAL A 406 18.47 -36.01 9.28
C VAL A 406 18.79 -37.23 8.40
N MET A 407 18.08 -37.40 7.29
CA MET A 407 18.26 -38.48 6.31
C MET A 407 19.26 -38.16 5.18
N ALA A 408 19.72 -36.91 5.10
CA ALA A 408 20.70 -36.41 4.12
C ALA A 408 22.02 -36.07 4.81
#